data_AF-V8P0X5-F1
#
_entry.id   AF-V8P0X5-F1
#
_cell.length_a   1.000
_cell.length_b   1.000
_cell.length_c   1.000
_cell.angle_alpha   90.00
_cell.angle_beta   90.00
_cell.angle_gamma   90.00
#
_symmetry.space_group_name_H-M   'P 1'
#
loop_
_entity.id
_entity.type
_entity.pdbx_description
1 polymer ?
#
loop_
_entity_poly.entity_id
_entity_poly.type
_entity_poly.pdbx_seq_one_letter_code
_entity_poly.pdbx_strand_id
1 'polypeptide(L)'
;MEGDEDSGEDLTEYAVQFSIQESLNTERNQQRASPSHETRFVPVSDQNKKLVTAIREGLVFDLQNYVKYKYALDEADERGWFPLHEAAVQPIQQILEVILDASYKSMWEYKTCDGETPLTLAAKSGHLEHVRTLLAKGVWPNTMNRKGETPLLIAVRQKSHEMASILIEYNCVINQPCVKRWSAMHEAAKRGCSDIVALLVKNGGNIQQKDGYGVTPLGVAAEYGHCDVLEYLIHKGGDINITADDGSSILFEAAGGGNPDCIALLLEYGGSGNLPNKAGHLPIHRAAYEGHYLALKFLIPVTSKSAIRKSGQSPIHSAADGQNPQCLELLIENGFDVNVLLAEHISQSYDDERKTALYFAVSNNDILSTEILLQAGADPNKDPLNCLLVAVRANNHEIVRLLLSYGANVNCYFNLVNDTHFPSAIQYALNDEVMLRLLLNHGYSVDLCFDCMHGDIFGNSFLWPTTEEEILPGWTSCVIEDNPFCDFITLPWMKHLVGPIVRIFIDYMDYVPLCTKLKFVLETQKEWPEIQQILENPRPLKHLCRLKIRKYIGLVRREKTLSMKNLPLPPILTEFILFKEYDLYGRELHLE
;
A
#
# COMPACT_ATOMS: atom_id res chain seq x y z
N MET A 1 -26.81 17.45 -3.15
CA MET A 1 -25.97 17.26 -4.35
C MET A 1 -24.83 16.40 -3.87
N GLU A 2 -25.06 15.08 -3.87
CA GLU A 2 -23.97 14.11 -3.80
C GLU A 2 -23.04 14.32 -5.02
N GLY A 3 -21.74 14.07 -4.97
CA GLY A 3 -20.86 13.64 -3.88
C GLY A 3 -19.57 13.10 -4.51
N ASP A 4 -18.40 13.60 -4.10
CA ASP A 4 -17.09 13.21 -4.66
C ASP A 4 -16.06 13.09 -3.52
N GLU A 5 -16.02 11.91 -2.92
CA GLU A 5 -14.90 11.26 -2.22
C GLU A 5 -14.43 10.14 -3.19
N ASP A 6 -13.19 9.65 -3.29
CA ASP A 6 -11.99 9.66 -2.44
C ASP A 6 -10.76 9.60 -3.38
N SER A 7 -9.62 10.20 -3.00
CA SER A 7 -8.38 10.23 -3.81
C SER A 7 -7.20 9.45 -3.21
N GLY A 8 -7.42 8.73 -2.11
CA GLY A 8 -6.45 7.85 -1.46
C GLY A 8 -6.59 6.39 -1.88
N GLU A 9 -7.81 5.84 -1.83
CA GLU A 9 -8.05 4.47 -2.32
C GLU A 9 -7.98 4.37 -3.84
N ASP A 10 -8.08 5.49 -4.57
CA ASP A 10 -8.22 5.61 -6.02
C ASP A 10 -7.17 4.80 -6.83
N LEU A 11 -5.93 4.58 -6.35
CA LEU A 11 -4.97 3.71 -7.06
C LEU A 11 -5.28 2.20 -6.91
N THR A 12 -5.79 1.79 -5.76
CA THR A 12 -6.17 0.40 -5.46
C THR A 12 -7.62 0.09 -5.86
N GLU A 13 -8.56 0.99 -5.58
CA GLU A 13 -9.95 0.83 -5.98
C GLU A 13 -10.11 1.01 -7.49
N TYR A 14 -9.37 1.91 -8.16
CA TYR A 14 -9.31 1.91 -9.63
C TYR A 14 -8.64 0.64 -10.15
N ALA A 15 -7.61 0.08 -9.50
CA ALA A 15 -7.04 -1.21 -9.94
C ALA A 15 -8.03 -2.38 -9.77
N VAL A 16 -8.86 -2.36 -8.72
CA VAL A 16 -9.92 -3.35 -8.45
C VAL A 16 -11.11 -3.15 -9.39
N GLN A 17 -11.66 -1.93 -9.53
CA GLN A 17 -12.66 -1.58 -10.54
C GLN A 17 -12.15 -1.87 -11.94
N PHE A 18 -10.89 -1.60 -12.27
CA PHE A 18 -10.30 -1.91 -13.57
C PHE A 18 -10.18 -3.43 -13.77
N SER A 19 -9.85 -4.22 -12.75
CA SER A 19 -9.86 -5.69 -12.83
C SER A 19 -11.27 -6.25 -12.99
N ILE A 20 -12.26 -5.66 -12.31
CA ILE A 20 -13.69 -5.98 -12.45
C ILE A 20 -14.19 -5.57 -13.85
N GLN A 21 -13.77 -4.41 -14.36
CA GLN A 21 -14.20 -3.86 -15.64
C GLN A 21 -13.45 -4.47 -16.82
N GLU A 22 -12.23 -4.99 -16.64
CA GLU A 22 -11.53 -5.86 -17.57
C GLU A 22 -12.23 -7.23 -17.61
N SER A 23 -12.61 -7.79 -16.47
CA SER A 23 -13.44 -9.01 -16.40
C SER A 23 -14.80 -8.83 -17.09
N LEU A 24 -15.54 -7.77 -16.76
CA LEU A 24 -16.84 -7.44 -17.37
C LEU A 24 -16.72 -7.10 -18.85
N ASN A 25 -15.66 -6.43 -19.30
CA ASN A 25 -15.44 -6.20 -20.74
C ASN A 25 -15.04 -7.49 -21.46
N THR A 26 -14.35 -8.43 -20.79
CA THR A 26 -14.07 -9.76 -21.34
C THR A 26 -15.36 -10.54 -21.54
N GLU A 27 -16.26 -10.57 -20.55
CA GLU A 27 -17.60 -11.16 -20.67
C GLU A 27 -18.48 -10.43 -21.70
N ARG A 28 -18.47 -9.09 -21.72
CA ARG A 28 -19.27 -8.29 -22.65
C ARG A 28 -18.76 -8.38 -24.10
N ASN A 29 -17.48 -8.67 -24.30
CA ASN A 29 -16.91 -9.01 -25.61
C ASN A 29 -17.16 -10.47 -26.01
N GLN A 30 -17.33 -11.40 -25.07
CA GLN A 30 -17.89 -12.72 -25.37
C GLN A 30 -19.35 -12.59 -25.84
N GLN A 31 -20.15 -11.75 -25.18
CA GLN A 31 -21.57 -11.51 -25.54
C GLN A 31 -21.78 -10.63 -26.79
N ARG A 32 -20.79 -9.84 -27.20
CA ARG A 32 -20.84 -9.00 -28.42
C ARG A 32 -20.20 -9.64 -29.65
N ALA A 33 -19.79 -10.91 -29.58
CA ALA A 33 -19.51 -11.68 -30.77
C ALA A 33 -20.77 -11.72 -31.65
N SER A 34 -20.72 -11.06 -32.82
CA SER A 34 -21.80 -11.06 -33.80
C SER A 34 -22.22 -12.49 -34.16
N PRO A 35 -23.52 -12.76 -34.41
CA PRO A 35 -24.09 -14.12 -34.57
C PRO A 35 -23.73 -14.77 -35.93
N SER A 36 -22.44 -14.80 -36.26
CA SER A 36 -21.85 -15.37 -37.47
C SER A 36 -20.72 -16.36 -37.16
N HIS A 37 -20.39 -16.60 -35.89
CA HIS A 37 -19.29 -17.49 -35.46
C HIS A 37 -19.73 -18.88 -34.99
N GLU A 38 -21.02 -19.11 -34.70
CA GLU A 38 -21.50 -20.40 -34.16
C GLU A 38 -21.47 -21.57 -35.18
N THR A 39 -21.22 -21.31 -36.46
CA THR A 39 -21.37 -22.30 -37.55
C THR A 39 -20.06 -22.92 -38.03
N ARG A 40 -18.91 -22.73 -37.35
CA ARG A 40 -17.60 -23.25 -37.79
C ARG A 40 -17.03 -24.40 -36.94
N PHE A 41 -17.70 -24.84 -35.89
CA PHE A 41 -17.27 -25.94 -35.03
C PHE A 41 -17.81 -27.29 -35.52
N VAL A 42 -17.27 -27.76 -36.65
CA VAL A 42 -17.53 -29.12 -37.18
C VAL A 42 -16.57 -30.10 -36.48
N PRO A 43 -17.01 -31.32 -36.10
CA PRO A 43 -16.10 -32.32 -35.55
C PRO A 43 -14.96 -32.62 -36.53
N VAL A 44 -13.73 -32.40 -36.05
CA VAL A 44 -12.49 -32.51 -36.83
C VAL A 44 -12.35 -33.87 -37.50
N SER A 45 -12.08 -33.88 -38.80
CA SER A 45 -11.93 -35.11 -39.58
C SER A 45 -10.70 -35.91 -39.14
N ASP A 46 -10.74 -37.23 -39.32
CA ASP A 46 -9.58 -38.08 -39.04
C ASP A 46 -8.37 -37.73 -39.94
N GLN A 47 -8.61 -37.03 -41.04
CA GLN A 47 -7.57 -36.56 -41.94
C GLN A 47 -6.90 -35.27 -41.44
N ASN A 48 -7.64 -34.34 -40.82
CA ASN A 48 -7.04 -33.23 -40.08
C ASN A 48 -6.30 -33.73 -38.82
N LYS A 49 -6.86 -34.67 -38.04
CA LYS A 49 -6.17 -35.23 -36.88
C LYS A 49 -4.79 -35.79 -37.24
N LYS A 50 -4.71 -36.60 -38.31
CA LYS A 50 -3.44 -37.14 -38.85
C LYS A 50 -2.49 -36.06 -39.37
N LEU A 51 -3.03 -35.01 -39.98
CA LEU A 51 -2.24 -33.85 -40.44
C LEU A 51 -1.64 -33.10 -39.25
N VAL A 52 -2.43 -32.79 -38.22
CA VAL A 52 -1.99 -32.08 -37.02
C VAL A 52 -1.00 -32.91 -36.19
N THR A 53 -1.17 -34.23 -36.07
CA THR A 53 -0.16 -35.10 -35.43
C THR A 53 1.14 -35.12 -36.23
N ALA A 54 1.08 -35.23 -37.56
CA ALA A 54 2.29 -35.19 -38.41
C ALA A 54 3.01 -33.83 -38.33
N ILE A 55 2.28 -32.71 -38.18
CA ILE A 55 2.86 -31.39 -37.90
C ILE A 55 3.56 -31.41 -36.53
N ARG A 56 2.89 -31.90 -35.49
CA ARG A 56 3.43 -31.95 -34.10
C ARG A 56 4.66 -32.83 -33.94
N GLU A 57 4.71 -33.95 -34.66
CA GLU A 57 5.78 -34.95 -34.60
C GLU A 57 6.95 -34.65 -35.56
N GLY A 58 6.82 -33.64 -36.42
CA GLY A 58 7.89 -33.21 -37.32
C GLY A 58 7.96 -33.96 -38.67
N LEU A 59 6.90 -34.68 -39.06
CA LEU A 59 6.92 -35.69 -40.13
C LEU A 59 6.73 -35.10 -41.54
N VAL A 60 7.73 -34.35 -42.03
CA VAL A 60 7.70 -33.62 -43.33
C VAL A 60 7.26 -34.50 -44.51
N PHE A 61 7.68 -35.76 -44.58
CA PHE A 61 7.33 -36.66 -45.68
C PHE A 61 5.85 -37.06 -45.70
N ASP A 62 5.24 -37.27 -44.53
CA ASP A 62 3.83 -37.66 -44.42
C ASP A 62 2.89 -36.48 -44.71
N LEU A 63 3.32 -35.25 -44.37
CA LEU A 63 2.60 -34.02 -44.73
C LEU A 63 2.34 -33.93 -46.24
N GLN A 64 3.28 -34.30 -47.10
CA GLN A 64 3.09 -34.27 -48.56
C GLN A 64 1.92 -35.15 -49.04
N ASN A 65 1.53 -36.17 -48.27
CA ASN A 65 0.37 -37.00 -48.56
C ASN A 65 -0.93 -36.42 -47.99
N TYR A 66 -0.88 -35.85 -46.78
CA TYR A 66 -2.07 -35.30 -46.11
C TYR A 66 -2.50 -33.93 -46.62
N VAL A 67 -1.55 -33.11 -47.09
CA VAL A 67 -1.78 -31.76 -47.62
C VAL A 67 -2.59 -31.75 -48.92
N LYS A 68 -2.73 -32.90 -49.60
CA LYS A 68 -3.62 -33.07 -50.75
C LYS A 68 -5.10 -32.83 -50.38
N TYR A 69 -5.48 -33.06 -49.13
CA TYR A 69 -6.84 -32.91 -48.62
C TYR A 69 -7.08 -31.47 -48.15
N LYS A 70 -7.24 -30.53 -49.09
CA LYS A 70 -7.34 -29.09 -48.78
C LYS A 70 -8.43 -28.70 -47.77
N TYR A 71 -9.51 -29.48 -47.65
CA TYR A 71 -10.55 -29.24 -46.64
C TYR A 71 -10.00 -29.41 -45.20
N ALA A 72 -9.07 -30.35 -44.99
CA ALA A 72 -8.48 -30.61 -43.68
C ALA A 72 -7.58 -29.46 -43.19
N LEU A 73 -7.16 -28.53 -44.08
CA LEU A 73 -6.45 -27.30 -43.71
C LEU A 73 -7.39 -26.21 -43.16
N ASP A 74 -8.70 -26.28 -43.44
CA ASP A 74 -9.73 -25.30 -43.04
C ASP A 74 -10.53 -25.76 -41.80
N GLU A 75 -10.21 -26.95 -41.28
CA GLU A 75 -10.74 -27.47 -40.03
C GLU A 75 -9.92 -26.95 -38.84
N ALA A 76 -10.60 -26.32 -37.88
CA ALA A 76 -10.01 -25.83 -36.65
C ALA A 76 -10.34 -26.74 -35.45
N ASP A 77 -9.45 -26.84 -34.47
CA ASP A 77 -9.73 -27.53 -33.21
C ASP A 77 -10.61 -26.70 -32.25
N GLU A 78 -10.89 -27.24 -31.07
CA GLU A 78 -11.69 -26.60 -30.01
C GLU A 78 -11.12 -25.24 -29.53
N ARG A 79 -9.82 -25.00 -29.75
CA ARG A 79 -9.12 -23.74 -29.44
C ARG A 79 -9.15 -22.77 -30.63
N GLY A 80 -9.79 -23.13 -31.75
CA GLY A 80 -9.75 -22.39 -33.00
C GLY A 80 -8.42 -22.50 -33.75
N TRP A 81 -7.57 -23.49 -33.42
CA TRP A 81 -6.28 -23.68 -34.11
C TRP A 81 -6.48 -24.44 -35.41
N PHE A 82 -6.11 -23.80 -36.52
CA PHE A 82 -5.96 -24.44 -37.82
C PHE A 82 -4.55 -25.06 -37.94
N PRO A 83 -4.32 -26.04 -38.83
CA PRO A 83 -2.99 -26.65 -39.03
C PRO A 83 -1.85 -25.64 -39.28
N LEU A 84 -2.15 -24.49 -39.90
CA LEU A 84 -1.17 -23.41 -40.10
C LEU A 84 -0.71 -22.75 -38.78
N HIS A 85 -1.57 -22.67 -37.77
CA HIS A 85 -1.20 -22.16 -36.43
C HIS A 85 -0.25 -23.14 -35.71
N GLU A 86 -0.54 -24.44 -35.80
CA GLU A 86 0.31 -25.49 -35.25
C GLU A 86 1.68 -25.51 -35.97
N ALA A 87 1.69 -25.36 -37.31
CA ALA A 87 2.91 -25.28 -38.10
C ALA A 87 3.76 -24.02 -37.82
N ALA A 88 3.14 -22.92 -37.40
CA ALA A 88 3.85 -21.70 -37.00
C ALA A 88 4.52 -21.78 -35.62
N VAL A 89 4.09 -22.71 -34.77
CA VAL A 89 4.68 -22.98 -33.44
C VAL A 89 5.75 -24.08 -33.50
N GLN A 90 5.71 -24.94 -34.52
CA GLN A 90 6.66 -26.03 -34.72
C GLN A 90 8.01 -25.52 -35.26
N PRO A 91 9.17 -25.87 -34.66
CA PRO A 91 10.48 -25.30 -35.01
C PRO A 91 11.00 -25.70 -36.42
N ILE A 92 10.38 -26.65 -37.11
CA ILE A 92 10.86 -27.13 -38.41
C ILE A 92 10.33 -26.23 -39.53
N GLN A 93 11.22 -25.45 -40.16
CA GLN A 93 10.89 -24.51 -41.24
C GLN A 93 10.13 -25.16 -42.41
N GLN A 94 10.55 -26.36 -42.84
CA GLN A 94 9.95 -27.05 -43.98
C GLN A 94 8.47 -27.42 -43.73
N ILE A 95 8.05 -27.58 -42.48
CA ILE A 95 6.64 -27.85 -42.13
C ILE A 95 5.78 -26.62 -42.38
N LEU A 96 6.25 -25.45 -41.93
CA LEU A 96 5.55 -24.20 -42.22
C LEU A 96 5.48 -23.96 -43.73
N GLU A 97 6.59 -24.10 -44.47
CA GLU A 97 6.63 -23.89 -45.92
C GLU A 97 5.62 -24.79 -46.66
N VAL A 98 5.62 -26.10 -46.38
CA VAL A 98 4.70 -27.07 -47.01
C VAL A 98 3.23 -26.77 -46.70
N ILE A 99 2.91 -26.39 -45.46
CA ILE A 99 1.54 -26.03 -45.07
C ILE A 99 1.12 -24.69 -45.68
N LEU A 100 2.02 -23.71 -45.68
CA LEU A 100 1.78 -22.36 -46.19
C LEU A 100 1.56 -22.34 -47.70
N ASP A 101 2.35 -23.08 -48.47
CA ASP A 101 2.21 -23.18 -49.95
C ASP A 101 0.95 -23.92 -50.41
N ALA A 102 0.38 -24.78 -49.56
CA ALA A 102 -0.87 -25.48 -49.87
C ALA A 102 -2.13 -24.79 -49.35
N SER A 103 -1.99 -23.97 -48.30
CA SER A 103 -3.07 -23.17 -47.71
C SER A 103 -3.54 -22.05 -48.64
N TYR A 104 -4.77 -21.57 -48.43
CA TYR A 104 -5.28 -20.39 -49.13
C TYR A 104 -4.84 -19.11 -48.43
N LYS A 105 -4.54 -18.04 -49.18
CA LYS A 105 -4.07 -16.76 -48.61
C LYS A 105 -4.98 -16.16 -47.55
N SER A 106 -6.29 -16.40 -47.63
CA SER A 106 -7.28 -15.96 -46.63
C SER A 106 -7.05 -16.57 -45.24
N MET A 107 -6.40 -17.74 -45.17
CA MET A 107 -6.17 -18.48 -43.93
C MET A 107 -4.98 -17.94 -43.14
N TRP A 108 -4.10 -17.17 -43.77
CA TRP A 108 -2.90 -16.62 -43.11
C TRP A 108 -3.24 -15.53 -42.09
N GLU A 109 -4.43 -14.94 -42.22
CA GLU A 109 -4.99 -13.93 -41.32
C GLU A 109 -6.10 -14.50 -40.40
N TYR A 110 -6.33 -15.83 -40.44
CA TYR A 110 -7.26 -16.47 -39.52
C TYR A 110 -6.76 -16.33 -38.08
N LYS A 111 -7.71 -16.33 -37.15
CA LYS A 111 -7.49 -16.10 -35.73
C LYS A 111 -8.00 -17.26 -34.89
N THR A 112 -7.22 -17.64 -33.89
CA THR A 112 -7.60 -18.63 -32.87
C THR A 112 -8.60 -18.07 -31.84
N CYS A 113 -8.98 -18.88 -30.83
CA CYS A 113 -9.31 -18.33 -29.51
C CYS A 113 -8.07 -17.66 -28.89
N ASP A 114 -8.28 -16.59 -28.12
CA ASP A 114 -7.30 -15.51 -27.83
C ASP A 114 -6.80 -14.72 -29.06
N GLY A 115 -7.30 -15.04 -30.26
CA GLY A 115 -7.21 -14.19 -31.45
C GLY A 115 -5.82 -14.11 -32.07
N GLU A 116 -4.93 -15.03 -31.75
CA GLU A 116 -3.60 -15.12 -32.34
C GLU A 116 -3.69 -15.46 -33.83
N THR A 117 -2.78 -14.91 -34.63
CA THR A 117 -2.56 -15.28 -36.03
C THR A 117 -1.33 -16.19 -36.13
N PRO A 118 -1.10 -16.89 -37.26
CA PRO A 118 0.14 -17.63 -37.47
C PRO A 118 1.39 -16.76 -37.29
N LEU A 119 1.33 -15.47 -37.65
CA LEU A 119 2.43 -14.54 -37.45
C LEU A 119 2.66 -14.19 -35.97
N THR A 120 1.61 -13.93 -35.18
CA THR A 120 1.79 -13.66 -33.75
C THR A 120 2.20 -14.91 -32.97
N LEU A 121 1.77 -16.10 -33.40
CA LEU A 121 2.27 -17.37 -32.83
C LEU A 121 3.75 -17.62 -33.16
N ALA A 122 4.16 -17.51 -34.43
CA ALA A 122 5.57 -17.64 -34.82
C ALA A 122 6.46 -16.65 -34.06
N ALA A 123 5.99 -15.40 -33.91
CA ALA A 123 6.65 -14.40 -33.09
C ALA A 123 6.73 -14.84 -31.61
N LYS A 124 5.61 -15.28 -30.99
CA LYS A 124 5.57 -15.73 -29.58
C LYS A 124 6.43 -16.97 -29.29
N SER A 125 6.63 -17.84 -30.28
CA SER A 125 7.49 -19.01 -30.19
C SER A 125 8.98 -18.70 -30.42
N GLY A 126 9.34 -17.46 -30.77
CA GLY A 126 10.72 -17.04 -31.01
C GLY A 126 11.29 -17.45 -32.37
N HIS A 127 10.48 -17.97 -33.29
CA HIS A 127 10.98 -18.58 -34.52
C HIS A 127 11.20 -17.56 -35.64
N LEU A 128 12.42 -17.01 -35.68
CA LEU A 128 12.84 -15.96 -36.61
C LEU A 128 12.51 -16.26 -38.09
N GLU A 129 12.86 -17.45 -38.58
CA GLU A 129 12.72 -17.80 -39.99
C GLU A 129 11.26 -18.10 -40.39
N HIS A 130 10.39 -18.50 -39.45
CA HIS A 130 8.95 -18.57 -39.70
C HIS A 130 8.36 -17.16 -39.85
N VAL A 131 8.74 -16.22 -38.98
CA VAL A 131 8.35 -14.80 -39.11
C VAL A 131 8.82 -14.25 -40.46
N ARG A 132 10.09 -14.48 -40.84
CA ARG A 132 10.63 -14.08 -42.16
C ARG A 132 9.81 -14.68 -43.31
N THR A 133 9.52 -15.97 -43.26
CA THR A 133 8.82 -16.69 -44.34
C THR A 133 7.37 -16.22 -44.51
N LEU A 134 6.64 -16.02 -43.41
CA LEU A 134 5.28 -15.49 -43.43
C LEU A 134 5.23 -14.09 -44.05
N LEU A 135 6.11 -13.19 -43.61
CA LEU A 135 6.18 -11.82 -44.13
C LEU A 135 6.60 -11.80 -45.62
N ALA A 136 7.57 -12.62 -46.02
CA ALA A 136 8.02 -12.77 -47.40
C ALA A 136 6.90 -13.25 -48.36
N LYS A 137 5.95 -14.04 -47.86
CA LYS A 137 4.78 -14.51 -48.63
C LYS A 137 3.65 -13.47 -48.70
N GLY A 138 3.72 -12.41 -47.88
CA GLY A 138 2.78 -11.28 -47.88
C GLY A 138 1.73 -11.32 -46.77
N VAL A 139 2.02 -11.97 -45.63
CA VAL A 139 1.19 -11.88 -44.41
C VAL A 139 1.29 -10.48 -43.81
N TRP A 140 0.19 -9.95 -43.29
CA TRP A 140 0.12 -8.57 -42.80
C TRP A 140 0.91 -8.38 -41.48
N PRO A 141 1.92 -7.50 -41.42
CA PRO A 141 2.78 -7.36 -40.24
C PRO A 141 2.10 -6.69 -39.04
N ASN A 142 0.97 -6.00 -39.25
CA ASN A 142 0.31 -5.16 -38.26
C ASN A 142 -0.94 -5.82 -37.67
N THR A 143 -0.95 -7.15 -37.60
CA THR A 143 -1.99 -7.93 -36.93
C THR A 143 -2.00 -7.65 -35.43
N MET A 144 -3.15 -7.88 -34.78
CA MET A 144 -3.30 -7.76 -33.34
C MET A 144 -4.10 -8.95 -32.81
N ASN A 145 -3.63 -9.56 -31.71
CA ASN A 145 -4.37 -10.60 -30.99
C ASN A 145 -5.48 -10.01 -30.09
N ARG A 146 -6.20 -10.83 -29.29
CA ARG A 146 -7.23 -10.29 -28.37
C ARG A 146 -6.65 -9.41 -27.26
N LYS A 147 -5.37 -9.57 -26.93
CA LYS A 147 -4.64 -8.71 -25.99
C LYS A 147 -4.17 -7.39 -26.63
N GLY A 148 -4.51 -7.16 -27.91
CA GLY A 148 -4.08 -5.99 -28.68
C GLY A 148 -2.58 -5.91 -28.92
N GLU A 149 -1.85 -7.01 -28.77
CA GLU A 149 -0.40 -7.08 -29.02
C GLU A 149 -0.12 -7.21 -30.52
N THR A 150 0.80 -6.40 -31.05
CA THR A 150 1.33 -6.56 -32.40
C THR A 150 2.51 -7.54 -32.42
N PRO A 151 2.83 -8.17 -33.58
CA PRO A 151 4.07 -8.94 -33.75
C PRO A 151 5.33 -8.17 -33.34
N LEU A 152 5.37 -6.85 -33.62
CA LEU A 152 6.48 -6.00 -33.19
C LEU A 152 6.56 -5.90 -31.67
N LEU A 153 5.45 -5.64 -30.98
CA LEU A 153 5.44 -5.62 -29.51
C LEU A 153 5.92 -6.97 -28.96
N ILE A 154 5.42 -8.09 -29.50
CA ILE A 154 5.81 -9.45 -29.10
C ILE A 154 7.32 -9.70 -29.26
N ALA A 155 7.93 -9.22 -30.36
CA ALA A 155 9.38 -9.30 -30.58
C ALA A 155 10.17 -8.51 -29.53
N VAL A 156 9.70 -7.30 -29.18
CA VAL A 156 10.31 -6.47 -28.13
C VAL A 156 10.15 -7.09 -26.73
N ARG A 157 9.00 -7.68 -26.41
CA ARG A 157 8.79 -8.40 -25.12
C ARG A 157 9.79 -9.53 -24.93
N GLN A 158 10.23 -10.16 -26.02
CA GLN A 158 11.25 -11.22 -26.06
C GLN A 158 12.70 -10.70 -26.17
N LYS A 159 12.91 -9.38 -26.24
CA LYS A 159 14.22 -8.75 -26.48
C LYS A 159 14.89 -9.22 -27.79
N SER A 160 14.11 -9.60 -28.81
CA SER A 160 14.64 -10.08 -30.09
C SER A 160 14.83 -8.95 -31.09
N HIS A 161 16.05 -8.37 -31.12
CA HIS A 161 16.44 -7.34 -32.09
C HIS A 161 16.29 -7.80 -33.54
N GLU A 162 16.70 -9.04 -33.85
CA GLU A 162 16.61 -9.58 -35.21
C GLU A 162 15.16 -9.69 -35.69
N MET A 163 14.25 -10.18 -34.84
CA MET A 163 12.83 -10.28 -35.18
C MET A 163 12.19 -8.88 -35.36
N ALA A 164 12.58 -7.92 -34.53
CA ALA A 164 12.16 -6.53 -34.69
C ALA A 164 12.70 -5.92 -36.01
N SER A 165 13.95 -6.21 -36.40
CA SER A 165 14.54 -5.75 -37.67
C SER A 165 13.75 -6.29 -38.86
N ILE A 166 13.48 -7.60 -38.89
CA ILE A 166 12.69 -8.24 -39.95
C ILE A 166 11.29 -7.61 -40.04
N LEU A 167 10.58 -7.42 -38.92
CA LEU A 167 9.25 -6.82 -38.94
C LEU A 167 9.26 -5.38 -39.51
N ILE A 168 10.30 -4.60 -39.21
CA ILE A 168 10.49 -3.24 -39.73
C ILE A 168 10.87 -3.26 -41.22
N GLU A 169 11.75 -4.18 -41.66
CA GLU A 169 12.11 -4.40 -43.07
C GLU A 169 10.88 -4.71 -43.94
N TYR A 170 9.89 -5.42 -43.38
CA TYR A 170 8.60 -5.70 -44.02
C TYR A 170 7.52 -4.62 -43.77
N ASN A 171 7.91 -3.40 -43.41
CA ASN A 171 7.05 -2.21 -43.27
C ASN A 171 5.96 -2.33 -42.18
N CYS A 172 6.30 -2.84 -40.99
CA CYS A 172 5.40 -2.73 -39.84
C CYS A 172 5.21 -1.28 -39.37
N VAL A 173 4.07 -0.98 -38.76
CA VAL A 173 3.74 0.34 -38.19
C VAL A 173 4.35 0.44 -36.80
N ILE A 174 5.58 0.96 -36.73
CA ILE A 174 6.37 1.11 -35.49
C ILE A 174 5.60 1.81 -34.36
N ASN A 175 4.85 2.87 -34.71
CA ASN A 175 4.16 3.72 -33.74
C ASN A 175 2.75 3.22 -33.37
N GLN A 176 2.37 1.99 -33.74
CA GLN A 176 1.03 1.45 -33.51
C GLN A 176 0.74 1.33 -32.00
N PRO A 177 -0.22 2.10 -31.45
CA PRO A 177 -0.62 1.96 -30.06
C PRO A 177 -1.37 0.63 -29.87
N CYS A 178 -0.94 -0.12 -28.86
CA CYS A 178 -1.62 -1.31 -28.37
C CYS A 178 -2.60 -0.92 -27.24
N VAL A 179 -3.02 -1.88 -26.40
CA VAL A 179 -3.87 -1.63 -25.23
C VAL A 179 -3.25 -0.57 -24.32
N LYS A 180 -4.09 0.30 -23.72
CA LYS A 180 -3.67 1.51 -22.96
C LYS A 180 -2.66 2.38 -23.71
N ARG A 181 -2.76 2.47 -25.05
CA ARG A 181 -1.83 3.22 -25.94
C ARG A 181 -0.36 2.82 -25.84
N TRP A 182 -0.03 1.71 -25.16
CA TRP A 182 1.33 1.20 -25.00
C TRP A 182 1.93 0.88 -26.37
N SER A 183 3.17 1.28 -26.63
CA SER A 183 3.83 1.02 -27.93
C SER A 183 5.10 0.19 -27.79
N ALA A 184 5.61 -0.33 -28.91
CA ALA A 184 6.85 -1.10 -28.91
C ALA A 184 8.04 -0.32 -28.32
N MET A 185 8.04 1.02 -28.41
CA MET A 185 9.07 1.86 -27.81
C MET A 185 8.95 1.95 -26.28
N HIS A 186 7.73 1.98 -25.73
CA HIS A 186 7.50 1.93 -24.27
C HIS A 186 7.97 0.58 -23.70
N GLU A 187 7.64 -0.53 -24.38
CA GLU A 187 8.12 -1.85 -23.96
C GLU A 187 9.65 -1.95 -24.07
N ALA A 188 10.27 -1.43 -25.13
CA ALA A 188 11.72 -1.45 -25.29
C ALA A 188 12.43 -0.64 -24.19
N ALA A 189 11.85 0.51 -23.82
CA ALA A 189 12.32 1.33 -22.70
C ALA A 189 12.19 0.60 -21.36
N LYS A 190 11.01 0.04 -21.04
CA LYS A 190 10.75 -0.78 -19.84
C LYS A 190 11.69 -1.98 -19.71
N ARG A 191 12.16 -2.52 -20.84
CA ARG A 191 13.01 -3.71 -20.92
C ARG A 191 14.52 -3.40 -20.86
N GLY A 192 14.94 -2.14 -20.98
CA GLY A 192 16.35 -1.78 -21.13
C GLY A 192 16.98 -2.29 -22.44
N CYS A 193 16.20 -2.32 -23.54
CA CYS A 193 16.69 -2.81 -24.84
C CYS A 193 17.17 -1.63 -25.70
N SER A 194 18.32 -1.05 -25.36
CA SER A 194 18.89 0.12 -26.05
C SER A 194 19.19 -0.12 -27.53
N ASP A 195 19.51 -1.36 -27.91
CA ASP A 195 19.63 -1.81 -29.31
C ASP A 195 18.30 -1.72 -30.08
N ILE A 196 17.21 -2.22 -29.50
CA ILE A 196 15.86 -2.16 -30.07
C ILE A 196 15.35 -0.71 -30.07
N VAL A 197 15.59 0.06 -29.01
CA VAL A 197 15.25 1.50 -29.00
C VAL A 197 15.96 2.23 -30.13
N ALA A 198 17.26 1.97 -30.34
CA ALA A 198 18.02 2.57 -31.42
C ALA A 198 17.49 2.16 -32.81
N LEU A 199 17.11 0.89 -32.98
CA LEU A 199 16.46 0.39 -34.19
C LEU A 199 15.11 1.07 -34.47
N LEU A 200 14.25 1.21 -33.46
CA LEU A 200 12.94 1.85 -33.58
C LEU A 200 13.08 3.34 -33.93
N VAL A 201 13.96 4.07 -33.23
CA VAL A 201 14.23 5.50 -33.48
C VAL A 201 14.79 5.72 -34.90
N LYS A 202 15.76 4.89 -35.34
CA LYS A 202 16.35 4.98 -36.68
C LYS A 202 15.30 4.86 -37.81
N ASN A 203 14.21 4.14 -37.57
CA ASN A 203 13.16 3.89 -38.54
C ASN A 203 11.89 4.76 -38.33
N GLY A 204 11.99 5.86 -37.57
CA GLY A 204 10.88 6.82 -37.41
C GLY A 204 9.94 6.53 -36.23
N GLY A 205 10.41 5.79 -35.22
CA GLY A 205 9.73 5.62 -33.95
C GLY A 205 9.61 6.96 -33.19
N ASN A 206 8.43 7.22 -32.63
CA ASN A 206 8.11 8.47 -31.95
C ASN A 206 8.52 8.43 -30.47
N ILE A 207 9.64 9.08 -30.15
CA ILE A 207 10.20 9.22 -28.79
C ILE A 207 9.25 9.94 -27.82
N GLN A 208 8.35 10.79 -28.32
CA GLN A 208 7.39 11.55 -27.52
C GLN A 208 5.97 10.97 -27.58
N GLN A 209 5.80 9.74 -28.05
CA GLN A 209 4.51 9.07 -28.00
C GLN A 209 4.08 8.90 -26.54
N LYS A 210 2.91 9.45 -26.17
CA LYS A 210 2.32 9.22 -24.84
C LYS A 210 1.50 7.94 -24.81
N ASP A 211 1.65 7.15 -23.75
CA ASP A 211 0.79 6.01 -23.42
C ASP A 211 -0.60 6.45 -22.89
N GLY A 212 -1.28 5.55 -22.18
CA GLY A 212 -2.62 5.77 -21.61
C GLY A 212 -2.64 6.58 -20.32
N TYR A 213 -1.49 6.79 -19.69
CA TYR A 213 -1.29 7.61 -18.49
C TYR A 213 -0.56 8.93 -18.81
N GLY A 214 -0.27 9.17 -20.09
CA GLY A 214 0.47 10.33 -20.55
C GLY A 214 1.98 10.20 -20.45
N VAL A 215 2.49 9.04 -19.99
CA VAL A 215 3.92 8.79 -19.82
C VAL A 215 4.55 8.56 -21.19
N THR A 216 5.80 8.99 -21.37
CA THR A 216 6.59 8.77 -22.61
C THR A 216 7.57 7.61 -22.42
N PRO A 217 8.14 7.02 -23.49
CA PRO A 217 9.22 6.05 -23.37
C PRO A 217 10.43 6.56 -22.57
N LEU A 218 10.67 7.88 -22.57
CA LEU A 218 11.69 8.51 -21.75
C LEU A 218 11.35 8.46 -20.25
N GLY A 219 10.08 8.72 -19.89
CA GLY A 219 9.54 8.51 -18.54
C GLY A 219 9.64 7.05 -18.08
N VAL A 220 9.25 6.11 -18.95
CA VAL A 220 9.35 4.67 -18.67
C VAL A 220 10.81 4.22 -18.52
N ALA A 221 11.76 4.72 -19.32
CA ALA A 221 13.17 4.39 -19.13
C ALA A 221 13.70 4.86 -17.75
N ALA A 222 13.23 6.03 -17.29
CA ALA A 222 13.55 6.57 -15.97
C ALA A 222 12.94 5.74 -14.82
N GLU A 223 11.64 5.43 -14.89
CA GLU A 223 10.91 4.60 -13.91
C GLU A 223 11.54 3.21 -13.72
N TYR A 224 11.97 2.56 -14.82
CA TYR A 224 12.58 1.22 -14.76
C TYR A 224 14.11 1.25 -14.59
N GLY A 225 14.71 2.44 -14.39
CA GLY A 225 16.14 2.58 -14.08
C GLY A 225 17.10 2.27 -15.24
N HIS A 226 16.65 2.34 -16.49
CA HIS A 226 17.45 2.03 -17.68
C HIS A 226 18.19 3.27 -18.20
N CYS A 227 19.27 3.63 -17.49
CA CYS A 227 20.04 4.85 -17.73
C CYS A 227 20.64 4.94 -19.16
N ASP A 228 21.02 3.80 -19.76
CA ASP A 228 21.55 3.73 -21.13
C ASP A 228 20.48 4.08 -22.19
N VAL A 229 19.25 3.59 -22.00
CA VAL A 229 18.11 3.97 -22.83
C VAL A 229 17.73 5.43 -22.60
N LEU A 230 17.74 5.87 -21.34
CA LEU A 230 17.40 7.23 -20.93
C LEU A 230 18.33 8.26 -21.61
N GLU A 231 19.65 8.07 -21.51
CA GLU A 231 20.66 8.90 -22.17
C GLU A 231 20.48 8.90 -23.69
N TYR A 232 20.31 7.72 -24.30
CA TYR A 232 20.10 7.61 -25.74
C TYR A 232 18.87 8.40 -26.20
N LEU A 233 17.74 8.29 -25.49
CA LEU A 233 16.51 9.00 -25.85
C LEU A 233 16.65 10.53 -25.69
N ILE A 234 17.37 11.01 -24.66
CA ILE A 234 17.71 12.43 -24.49
C ILE A 234 18.55 12.93 -25.68
N HIS A 235 19.62 12.22 -26.05
CA HIS A 235 20.46 12.58 -27.21
C HIS A 235 19.73 12.53 -28.56
N LYS A 236 18.59 11.84 -28.63
CA LYS A 236 17.71 11.80 -29.81
C LYS A 236 16.56 12.81 -29.78
N GLY A 237 16.56 13.74 -28.82
CA GLY A 237 15.57 14.83 -28.74
C GLY A 237 14.32 14.49 -27.94
N GLY A 238 14.40 13.54 -27.00
CA GLY A 238 13.39 13.39 -25.95
C GLY A 238 13.35 14.63 -25.07
N ASP A 239 12.16 15.21 -24.88
CA ASP A 239 11.99 16.39 -24.03
C ASP A 239 11.76 15.98 -22.57
N ILE A 240 12.68 16.39 -21.71
CA ILE A 240 12.71 16.09 -20.27
C ILE A 240 11.60 16.83 -19.51
N ASN A 241 11.05 17.89 -20.09
CA ASN A 241 10.00 18.72 -19.48
C ASN A 241 8.58 18.21 -19.75
N ILE A 242 8.42 17.14 -20.54
CA ILE A 242 7.10 16.51 -20.74
C ILE A 242 6.64 15.90 -19.42
N THR A 243 5.41 16.25 -19.00
CA THR A 243 4.74 15.61 -17.88
C THR A 243 3.74 14.55 -18.34
N ALA A 244 3.53 13.53 -17.50
CA ALA A 244 2.42 12.60 -17.58
C ALA A 244 1.06 13.32 -17.39
N ASP A 245 -0.04 12.59 -17.58
CA ASP A 245 -1.38 13.20 -17.57
C ASP A 245 -1.88 13.51 -16.15
N ASP A 246 -1.27 12.92 -15.11
CA ASP A 246 -1.39 13.32 -13.69
C ASP A 246 -0.49 14.52 -13.32
N GLY A 247 0.30 15.04 -14.26
CA GLY A 247 1.27 16.11 -14.05
C GLY A 247 2.65 15.65 -13.55
N SER A 248 2.89 14.35 -13.35
CA SER A 248 4.19 13.83 -12.93
C SER A 248 5.27 14.11 -13.98
N SER A 249 6.45 14.55 -13.53
CA SER A 249 7.60 14.82 -14.40
C SER A 249 8.48 13.58 -14.57
N ILE A 250 9.34 13.54 -15.59
CA ILE A 250 10.25 12.41 -15.82
C ILE A 250 11.18 12.16 -14.60
N LEU A 251 11.52 13.21 -13.85
CA LEU A 251 12.27 13.08 -12.59
C LEU A 251 11.41 12.51 -11.43
N PHE A 252 10.08 12.71 -11.46
CA PHE A 252 9.15 12.06 -10.54
C PHE A 252 9.07 10.55 -10.82
N GLU A 253 9.01 10.15 -12.09
CA GLU A 253 9.07 8.73 -12.48
C GLU A 253 10.41 8.09 -12.07
N ALA A 254 11.53 8.77 -12.33
CA ALA A 254 12.86 8.34 -11.88
C ALA A 254 12.94 8.16 -10.36
N ALA A 255 12.27 9.03 -9.60
CA ALA A 255 12.20 8.96 -8.15
C ALA A 255 11.35 7.78 -7.65
N GLY A 256 10.35 7.32 -8.41
CA GLY A 256 9.65 6.06 -8.16
C GLY A 256 10.48 4.82 -8.52
N GLY A 257 11.34 4.92 -9.52
CA GLY A 257 12.27 3.87 -9.93
C GLY A 257 13.51 3.70 -9.04
N GLY A 258 13.88 4.75 -8.30
CA GLY A 258 14.96 4.70 -7.30
C GLY A 258 16.40 4.70 -7.84
N ASN A 259 16.58 4.65 -9.16
CA ASN A 259 17.92 4.60 -9.77
C ASN A 259 18.63 5.97 -9.66
N PRO A 260 19.75 6.07 -8.91
CA PRO A 260 20.43 7.34 -8.69
C PRO A 260 21.15 7.87 -9.95
N ASP A 261 21.58 6.99 -10.86
CA ASP A 261 22.23 7.39 -12.11
C ASP A 261 21.23 8.05 -13.07
N CYS A 262 20.01 7.49 -13.17
CA CYS A 262 18.91 8.12 -13.90
C CYS A 262 18.55 9.50 -13.35
N ILE A 263 18.52 9.64 -12.02
CA ILE A 263 18.25 10.91 -11.34
C ILE A 263 19.38 11.92 -11.60
N ALA A 264 20.64 11.51 -11.45
CA ALA A 264 21.80 12.35 -11.73
C ALA A 264 21.81 12.83 -13.18
N LEU A 265 21.57 11.93 -14.14
CA LEU A 265 21.47 12.26 -15.56
C LEU A 265 20.34 13.25 -15.84
N LEU A 266 19.14 13.02 -15.32
CA LEU A 266 18.01 13.93 -15.53
C LEU A 266 18.28 15.32 -14.95
N LEU A 267 18.93 15.41 -13.79
CA LEU A 267 19.34 16.69 -13.19
C LEU A 267 20.42 17.40 -14.03
N GLU A 268 21.39 16.67 -14.61
CA GLU A 268 22.41 17.22 -15.50
C GLU A 268 21.80 17.86 -16.75
N TYR A 269 20.81 17.19 -17.37
CA TYR A 269 20.12 17.68 -18.56
C TYR A 269 18.93 18.63 -18.26
N GLY A 270 18.83 19.15 -17.02
CA GLY A 270 17.94 20.25 -16.66
C GLY A 270 16.58 19.87 -16.04
N GLY A 271 16.38 18.60 -15.69
CA GLY A 271 15.24 18.14 -14.91
C GLY A 271 15.16 18.82 -13.54
N SER A 272 13.93 19.08 -13.06
CA SER A 272 13.71 19.90 -11.86
C SER A 272 13.08 19.11 -10.71
N GLY A 273 13.81 18.97 -9.60
CA GLY A 273 13.34 18.40 -8.33
C GLY A 273 12.28 19.23 -7.60
N ASN A 274 11.70 20.24 -8.26
CA ASN A 274 10.74 21.20 -7.71
C ASN A 274 9.41 21.24 -8.50
N LEU A 275 9.22 20.37 -9.49
CA LEU A 275 7.97 20.24 -10.23
C LEU A 275 7.03 19.26 -9.48
N PRO A 276 5.87 19.73 -8.97
CA PRO A 276 4.88 18.85 -8.38
C PRO A 276 3.98 18.22 -9.45
N ASN A 277 3.45 17.03 -9.16
CA ASN A 277 2.31 16.49 -9.89
C ASN A 277 1.00 17.21 -9.47
N LYS A 278 -0.16 16.80 -10.03
CA LYS A 278 -1.47 17.41 -9.70
C LYS A 278 -1.88 17.27 -8.24
N ALA A 279 -1.44 16.23 -7.54
CA ALA A 279 -1.65 16.05 -6.10
C ALA A 279 -0.69 16.89 -5.23
N GLY A 280 0.21 17.68 -5.84
CA GLY A 280 1.21 18.46 -5.12
C GLY A 280 2.47 17.68 -4.76
N HIS A 281 2.52 16.36 -4.97
CA HIS A 281 3.68 15.53 -4.65
C HIS A 281 4.89 15.88 -5.53
N LEU A 282 6.08 15.83 -4.93
CA LEU A 282 7.37 16.16 -5.56
C LEU A 282 8.19 14.87 -5.71
N PRO A 283 9.22 14.83 -6.57
CA PRO A 283 10.10 13.66 -6.67
C PRO A 283 10.66 13.21 -5.32
N ILE A 284 10.99 14.14 -4.41
CA ILE A 284 11.44 13.83 -3.05
C ILE A 284 10.40 13.06 -2.21
N HIS A 285 9.10 13.33 -2.41
CA HIS A 285 8.02 12.61 -1.73
C HIS A 285 7.89 11.18 -2.27
N ARG A 286 7.99 11.01 -3.60
CA ARG A 286 7.93 9.69 -4.26
C ARG A 286 9.10 8.79 -3.83
N ALA A 287 10.34 9.30 -3.87
CA ALA A 287 11.52 8.55 -3.43
C ALA A 287 11.51 8.21 -1.93
N ALA A 288 10.93 9.08 -1.09
CA ALA A 288 10.76 8.82 0.34
C ALA A 288 9.71 7.73 0.62
N TYR A 289 8.59 7.74 -0.10
CA TYR A 289 7.52 6.73 0.00
C TYR A 289 7.94 5.34 -0.53
N GLU A 290 8.73 5.28 -1.61
CA GLU A 290 9.20 4.02 -2.19
C GLU A 290 10.51 3.50 -1.56
N GLY A 291 11.02 4.14 -0.50
CA GLY A 291 12.19 3.66 0.24
C GLY A 291 13.55 3.83 -0.44
N HIS A 292 13.61 4.61 -1.52
CA HIS A 292 14.79 4.73 -2.36
C HIS A 292 15.84 5.67 -1.76
N TYR A 293 16.52 5.23 -0.69
CA TYR A 293 17.52 5.98 0.06
C TYR A 293 18.56 6.72 -0.82
N LEU A 294 19.10 6.06 -1.86
CA LEU A 294 20.08 6.67 -2.76
C LEU A 294 19.47 7.76 -3.63
N ALA A 295 18.29 7.52 -4.22
CA ALA A 295 17.53 8.55 -4.94
C ALA A 295 17.22 9.75 -4.05
N LEU A 296 16.72 9.49 -2.84
CA LEU A 296 16.38 10.51 -1.85
C LEU A 296 17.60 11.39 -1.51
N LYS A 297 18.79 10.79 -1.37
CA LYS A 297 20.06 11.50 -1.14
C LYS A 297 20.45 12.46 -2.27
N PHE A 298 20.13 12.14 -3.52
CA PHE A 298 20.30 13.05 -4.66
C PHE A 298 19.22 14.15 -4.71
N LEU A 299 18.00 13.85 -4.25
CA LEU A 299 16.85 14.76 -4.32
C LEU A 299 16.84 15.81 -3.20
N ILE A 300 17.25 15.46 -1.98
CA ILE A 300 17.36 16.39 -0.83
C ILE A 300 18.08 17.72 -1.18
N PRO A 301 19.27 17.75 -1.80
CA PRO A 301 19.97 19.01 -2.08
C PRO A 301 19.37 19.83 -3.23
N VAL A 302 18.55 19.24 -4.12
CA VAL A 302 17.96 19.94 -5.29
C VAL A 302 16.52 20.39 -5.07
N THR A 303 15.79 19.79 -4.12
CA THR A 303 14.44 20.23 -3.76
C THR A 303 14.46 21.40 -2.78
N SER A 304 13.77 22.48 -3.13
CA SER A 304 13.68 23.68 -2.31
C SER A 304 12.67 23.52 -1.17
N LYS A 305 13.02 24.06 0.01
CA LYS A 305 12.10 24.11 1.17
C LYS A 305 10.79 24.87 0.87
N SER A 306 10.79 25.80 -0.10
CA SER A 306 9.57 26.48 -0.55
C SER A 306 8.68 25.61 -1.44
N ALA A 307 9.21 24.63 -2.17
CA ALA A 307 8.37 23.68 -2.92
C ALA A 307 7.69 22.72 -1.94
N ILE A 308 8.45 22.15 -0.99
CA ILE A 308 7.93 21.29 0.08
C ILE A 308 6.86 22.01 0.93
N ARG A 309 7.03 23.30 1.23
CA ARG A 309 5.98 24.05 1.94
C ARG A 309 4.71 24.26 1.10
N LYS A 310 4.81 24.29 -0.24
CA LYS A 310 3.67 24.48 -1.15
C LYS A 310 2.93 23.17 -1.43
N SER A 311 3.59 22.02 -1.36
CA SER A 311 2.95 20.70 -1.49
C SER A 311 2.07 20.35 -0.29
N GLY A 312 2.19 21.05 0.84
CA GLY A 312 1.40 20.78 2.05
C GLY A 312 1.79 19.52 2.82
N GLN A 313 2.57 18.63 2.20
CA GLN A 313 3.21 17.48 2.82
C GLN A 313 4.72 17.70 2.94
N SER A 314 5.33 17.15 4.01
CA SER A 314 6.79 17.03 4.18
C SER A 314 7.24 15.60 3.87
N PRO A 315 8.41 15.35 3.27
CA PRO A 315 8.92 14.01 2.94
C PRO A 315 8.98 13.01 4.11
N ILE A 316 9.03 13.49 5.36
CA ILE A 316 8.95 12.62 6.54
C ILE A 316 7.58 11.91 6.61
N HIS A 317 6.48 12.57 6.22
CA HIS A 317 5.17 11.91 6.14
C HIS A 317 5.21 10.79 5.10
N SER A 318 5.74 11.07 3.90
CA SER A 318 5.84 10.09 2.83
C SER A 318 6.72 8.89 3.22
N ALA A 319 7.84 9.12 3.92
CA ALA A 319 8.70 8.04 4.41
C ALA A 319 8.07 7.22 5.55
N ALA A 320 7.28 7.83 6.43
CA ALA A 320 6.54 7.12 7.48
C ALA A 320 5.35 6.33 6.92
N ASP A 321 4.64 6.90 5.94
CA ASP A 321 3.54 6.25 5.22
C ASP A 321 4.04 5.03 4.41
N GLY A 322 5.18 5.20 3.72
CA GLY A 322 5.87 4.11 3.03
C GLY A 322 6.63 3.11 3.92
N GLN A 323 6.63 3.28 5.26
CA GLN A 323 7.32 2.41 6.22
C GLN A 323 8.84 2.27 5.96
N ASN A 324 9.52 3.38 5.68
CA ASN A 324 10.92 3.43 5.25
C ASN A 324 11.85 4.06 6.31
N PRO A 325 12.29 3.31 7.34
CA PRO A 325 13.07 3.85 8.46
C PRO A 325 14.40 4.49 8.03
N GLN A 326 15.13 3.92 7.05
CA GLN A 326 16.40 4.50 6.59
C GLN A 326 16.20 5.82 5.83
N CYS A 327 15.04 6.01 5.18
CA CYS A 327 14.68 7.28 4.56
C CYS A 327 14.28 8.32 5.61
N LEU A 328 13.59 7.90 6.69
CA LEU A 328 13.31 8.77 7.84
C LEU A 328 14.60 9.26 8.51
N GLU A 329 15.53 8.35 8.82
CA GLU A 329 16.86 8.69 9.38
C GLU A 329 17.56 9.72 8.50
N LEU A 330 17.67 9.49 7.18
CA LEU A 330 18.30 10.41 6.25
C LEU A 330 17.64 11.80 6.24
N LEU A 331 16.32 11.87 6.31
CA LEU A 331 15.58 13.14 6.36
C LEU A 331 15.81 13.87 7.68
N ILE A 332 15.80 13.16 8.80
CA ILE A 332 16.08 13.71 10.13
C ILE A 332 17.52 14.25 10.20
N GLU A 333 18.51 13.49 9.71
CA GLU A 333 19.91 13.92 9.60
C GLU A 333 20.08 15.20 8.76
N ASN A 334 19.25 15.38 7.73
CA ASN A 334 19.24 16.57 6.86
C ASN A 334 18.37 17.72 7.40
N GLY A 335 17.91 17.63 8.66
CA GLY A 335 17.22 18.71 9.35
C GLY A 335 15.79 18.97 8.87
N PHE A 336 15.09 17.92 8.43
CA PHE A 336 13.64 17.94 8.30
C PHE A 336 13.00 17.77 9.69
N ASP A 337 11.98 18.58 9.99
CA ASP A 337 11.31 18.57 11.29
C ASP A 337 10.21 17.48 11.33
N VAL A 338 10.34 16.54 12.29
CA VAL A 338 9.42 15.42 12.51
C VAL A 338 8.03 15.85 13.00
N ASN A 339 7.93 17.08 13.53
CA ASN A 339 6.71 17.65 14.12
C ASN A 339 5.96 18.60 13.17
N VAL A 340 6.36 18.67 11.89
CA VAL A 340 5.62 19.35 10.83
C VAL A 340 4.25 18.71 10.69
N LEU A 341 3.21 19.54 10.54
CA LEU A 341 1.86 19.09 10.30
C LEU A 341 1.57 19.06 8.79
N LEU A 342 0.81 18.05 8.37
CA LEU A 342 0.17 17.96 7.07
C LEU A 342 -0.77 19.17 6.87
N ALA A 343 -0.87 19.67 5.63
CA ALA A 343 -1.76 20.78 5.32
C ALA A 343 -3.23 20.37 5.50
N GLU A 344 -4.05 21.30 5.99
CA GLU A 344 -5.43 21.03 6.42
C GLU A 344 -6.29 20.35 5.35
N HIS A 345 -6.19 20.79 4.08
CA HIS A 345 -6.94 20.22 2.95
C HIS A 345 -6.52 18.78 2.56
N ILE A 346 -5.33 18.33 2.97
CA ILE A 346 -4.86 16.95 2.76
C ILE A 346 -5.21 16.11 4.00
N SER A 347 -5.10 16.70 5.21
CA SER A 347 -5.53 16.03 6.43
C SER A 347 -7.03 15.70 6.40
N GLN A 348 -7.85 16.62 5.87
CA GLN A 348 -9.30 16.45 5.70
C GLN A 348 -9.70 15.41 4.63
N SER A 349 -8.76 14.87 3.84
CA SER A 349 -9.05 13.72 2.95
C SER A 349 -8.83 12.36 3.63
N TYR A 350 -8.51 12.34 4.92
CA TYR A 350 -8.48 11.13 5.73
C TYR A 350 -9.58 11.19 6.79
N ASP A 351 -10.35 10.11 6.94
CA ASP A 351 -11.43 9.97 7.94
C ASP A 351 -10.98 10.25 9.40
N ASP A 352 -9.69 10.07 9.68
CA ASP A 352 -9.10 10.25 11.01
C ASP A 352 -8.40 11.60 11.22
N GLU A 353 -8.47 12.51 10.24
CA GLU A 353 -7.81 13.82 10.23
C GLU A 353 -6.33 13.75 10.67
N ARG A 354 -5.58 12.72 10.24
CA ARG A 354 -4.16 12.56 10.57
C ARG A 354 -3.32 13.78 10.14
N LYS A 355 -2.37 14.21 10.99
CA LYS A 355 -1.54 15.42 10.74
C LYS A 355 -0.04 15.20 10.89
N THR A 356 0.46 14.27 11.71
CA THR A 356 1.91 14.05 11.89
C THR A 356 2.43 12.79 11.20
N ALA A 357 3.72 12.77 10.88
CA ALA A 357 4.39 11.55 10.41
C ALA A 357 4.41 10.42 11.44
N LEU A 358 4.39 10.73 12.75
CA LEU A 358 4.30 9.74 13.81
C LEU A 358 2.96 8.99 13.75
N TYR A 359 1.87 9.70 13.44
CA TYR A 359 0.57 9.09 13.24
C TYR A 359 0.58 8.08 12.08
N PHE A 360 1.21 8.41 10.95
CA PHE A 360 1.36 7.46 9.82
C PHE A 360 2.09 6.19 10.24
N ALA A 361 3.24 6.30 10.91
CA ALA A 361 4.00 5.14 11.39
C ALA A 361 3.19 4.27 12.37
N VAL A 362 2.45 4.90 13.30
CA VAL A 362 1.60 4.20 14.28
C VAL A 362 0.38 3.54 13.61
N SER A 363 -0.30 4.24 12.69
CA SER A 363 -1.42 3.69 11.92
C SER A 363 -1.01 2.50 11.06
N ASN A 364 0.23 2.50 10.56
CA ASN A 364 0.79 1.43 9.75
C ASN A 364 1.42 0.30 10.59
N ASN A 365 1.34 0.37 11.93
CA ASN A 365 1.93 -0.59 12.87
C ASN A 365 3.47 -0.73 12.75
N ASP A 366 4.16 0.28 12.19
CA ASP A 366 5.62 0.28 12.04
C ASP A 366 6.33 0.72 13.33
N ILE A 367 6.83 -0.28 14.06
CA ILE A 367 7.58 -0.11 15.31
C ILE A 367 8.89 0.67 15.08
N LEU A 368 9.61 0.42 13.98
CA LEU A 368 10.94 1.00 13.73
C LEU A 368 10.83 2.48 13.39
N SER A 369 9.95 2.84 12.45
CA SER A 369 9.69 4.24 12.12
C SER A 369 9.10 5.01 13.31
N THR A 370 8.23 4.36 14.10
CA THR A 370 7.73 4.94 15.36
C THR A 370 8.86 5.23 16.33
N GLU A 371 9.78 4.28 16.56
CA GLU A 371 10.92 4.50 17.45
C GLU A 371 11.84 5.62 16.94
N ILE A 372 12.20 5.63 15.66
CA ILE A 372 13.06 6.66 15.05
C ILE A 372 12.45 8.06 15.19
N LEU A 373 11.15 8.20 14.92
CA LEU A 373 10.44 9.48 15.05
C LEU A 373 10.39 9.96 16.50
N LEU A 374 10.13 9.06 17.46
CA LEU A 374 10.12 9.39 18.89
C LEU A 374 11.52 9.73 19.42
N GLN A 375 12.56 8.99 19.01
CA GLN A 375 13.96 9.31 19.32
C GLN A 375 14.37 10.69 18.77
N ALA A 376 13.87 11.06 17.59
CA ALA A 376 14.04 12.37 16.97
C ALA A 376 13.17 13.49 17.59
N GLY A 377 12.32 13.17 18.58
CA GLY A 377 11.53 14.14 19.34
C GLY A 377 10.13 14.43 18.79
N ALA A 378 9.52 13.51 18.05
CA ALA A 378 8.10 13.60 17.67
C ALA A 378 7.20 13.60 18.92
N ASP A 379 6.20 14.49 18.95
CA ASP A 379 5.22 14.57 20.05
C ASP A 379 4.02 13.64 19.79
N PRO A 380 3.81 12.59 20.60
CA PRO A 380 2.71 11.64 20.43
C PRO A 380 1.31 12.22 20.68
N ASN A 381 1.21 13.49 21.10
CA ASN A 381 -0.05 14.15 21.46
C ASN A 381 -0.50 15.24 20.47
N LYS A 382 0.17 15.36 19.32
CA LYS A 382 -0.09 16.44 18.34
C LYS A 382 -1.33 16.23 17.46
N ASP A 383 -1.67 14.98 17.16
CA ASP A 383 -2.77 14.66 16.23
C ASP A 383 -4.15 14.79 16.90
N PRO A 384 -5.22 15.12 16.14
CA PRO A 384 -6.58 15.25 16.68
C PRO A 384 -7.06 13.95 17.35
N LEU A 385 -6.81 12.82 16.69
CA LEU A 385 -6.87 11.48 17.28
C LEU A 385 -5.48 11.12 17.83
N ASN A 386 -5.37 10.98 19.16
CA ASN A 386 -4.09 10.72 19.81
C ASN A 386 -3.50 9.37 19.36
N CYS A 387 -2.22 9.35 18.98
CA CYS A 387 -1.49 8.16 18.52
C CYS A 387 -1.60 6.98 19.50
N LEU A 388 -1.71 7.24 20.80
CA LEU A 388 -1.90 6.20 21.81
C LEU A 388 -3.21 5.42 21.62
N LEU A 389 -4.31 6.11 21.29
CA LEU A 389 -5.62 5.45 21.07
C LEU A 389 -5.57 4.52 19.86
N VAL A 390 -4.91 4.95 18.79
CA VAL A 390 -4.69 4.14 17.57
C VAL A 390 -3.89 2.88 17.91
N ALA A 391 -2.77 3.02 18.62
CA ALA A 391 -1.90 1.90 18.98
C ALA A 391 -2.56 0.89 19.94
N VAL A 392 -3.35 1.38 20.93
CA VAL A 392 -4.11 0.51 21.83
C VAL A 392 -5.24 -0.22 21.07
N ARG A 393 -5.96 0.47 20.19
CA ARG A 393 -7.00 -0.14 19.34
C ARG A 393 -6.43 -1.19 18.37
N ALA A 394 -5.21 -0.99 17.87
CA ALA A 394 -4.47 -1.96 17.06
C ALA A 394 -3.88 -3.13 17.88
N ASN A 395 -4.03 -3.10 19.21
CA ASN A 395 -3.42 -4.01 20.19
C ASN A 395 -1.90 -4.20 20.05
N ASN A 396 -1.16 -3.14 19.70
CA ASN A 396 0.29 -3.19 19.55
C ASN A 396 0.99 -2.73 20.85
N HIS A 397 1.27 -3.69 21.74
CA HIS A 397 1.88 -3.41 23.05
C HIS A 397 3.24 -2.72 22.94
N GLU A 398 4.03 -3.00 21.90
CA GLU A 398 5.36 -2.41 21.73
C GLU A 398 5.28 -0.93 21.33
N ILE A 399 4.43 -0.58 20.36
CA ILE A 399 4.17 0.83 20.00
C ILE A 399 3.57 1.57 21.20
N VAL A 400 2.61 0.97 21.91
CA VAL A 400 2.06 1.58 23.14
C VAL A 400 3.16 1.82 24.17
N ARG A 401 4.03 0.83 24.43
CA ARG A 401 5.17 0.95 25.36
C ARG A 401 6.15 2.05 24.93
N LEU A 402 6.43 2.18 23.63
CA LEU A 402 7.26 3.25 23.07
C LEU A 402 6.61 4.62 23.32
N LEU A 403 5.40 4.86 22.80
CA LEU A 403 4.64 6.11 22.97
C LEU A 403 4.56 6.54 24.44
N LEU A 404 4.23 5.61 25.33
CA LEU A 404 4.13 5.86 26.77
C LEU A 404 5.48 6.16 27.45
N SER A 405 6.60 5.67 26.91
CA SER A 405 7.95 5.98 27.41
C SER A 405 8.44 7.37 26.98
N TYR A 406 7.96 7.87 25.84
CA TYR A 406 8.22 9.20 25.29
C TYR A 406 7.19 10.26 25.68
N GLY A 407 6.18 9.91 26.50
CA GLY A 407 5.29 10.89 27.14
C GLY A 407 3.91 11.06 26.52
N ALA A 408 3.40 10.06 25.79
CA ALA A 408 2.00 10.03 25.37
C ALA A 408 1.05 10.15 26.58
N ASN A 409 -0.01 10.95 26.40
CA ASN A 409 -1.04 11.16 27.41
C ASN A 409 -1.94 9.91 27.53
N VAL A 410 -1.73 9.14 28.60
CA VAL A 410 -2.57 7.98 28.95
C VAL A 410 -4.05 8.37 29.14
N ASN A 411 -4.31 9.59 29.60
CA ASN A 411 -5.64 10.11 29.88
C ASN A 411 -6.12 10.98 28.70
N CYS A 412 -6.04 10.42 27.49
CA CYS A 412 -6.57 11.03 26.28
C CYS A 412 -8.04 10.62 26.06
N TYR A 413 -8.79 11.51 25.42
CA TYR A 413 -10.18 11.32 25.02
C TYR A 413 -10.26 11.35 23.49
N PHE A 414 -11.25 10.66 22.92
CA PHE A 414 -11.58 10.77 21.51
C PHE A 414 -12.53 11.95 21.27
N ASN A 415 -12.01 13.06 20.73
CA ASN A 415 -12.72 14.34 20.73
C ASN A 415 -13.87 14.46 19.70
N LEU A 416 -13.97 13.56 18.71
CA LEU A 416 -15.06 13.58 17.72
C LEU A 416 -16.34 12.91 18.22
N VAL A 417 -16.21 11.83 19.00
CA VAL A 417 -17.33 11.09 19.61
C VAL A 417 -16.92 10.70 21.02
N ASN A 418 -16.99 11.65 21.96
CA ASN A 418 -16.74 11.36 23.36
C ASN A 418 -18.06 11.00 24.05
N ASP A 419 -18.26 9.71 24.33
CA ASP A 419 -19.46 9.14 24.94
C ASP A 419 -19.22 8.61 26.37
N THR A 420 -18.04 8.84 26.96
CA THR A 420 -17.68 8.32 28.29
C THR A 420 -17.03 9.34 29.20
N HIS A 421 -17.39 9.30 30.49
CA HIS A 421 -16.78 10.13 31.56
C HIS A 421 -15.26 9.89 31.70
N PHE A 422 -14.85 8.64 31.51
CA PHE A 422 -13.49 8.16 31.73
C PHE A 422 -12.65 8.18 30.43
N PRO A 423 -11.32 8.29 30.50
CA PRO A 423 -10.46 8.38 29.31
C PRO A 423 -10.59 7.18 28.35
N SER A 424 -10.73 7.47 27.06
CA SER A 424 -11.14 6.50 26.03
C SER A 424 -10.18 5.31 25.85
N ALA A 425 -8.89 5.47 26.17
CA ALA A 425 -7.86 4.45 25.99
C ALA A 425 -8.21 3.10 26.66
N ILE A 426 -8.93 3.13 27.79
CA ILE A 426 -9.26 1.91 28.51
C ILE A 426 -10.31 1.06 27.80
N GLN A 427 -11.22 1.68 27.05
CA GLN A 427 -12.33 0.97 26.36
C GLN A 427 -11.81 -0.16 25.46
N TYR A 428 -10.68 0.07 24.80
CA TYR A 428 -10.03 -0.89 23.90
C TYR A 428 -9.17 -1.94 24.63
N ALA A 429 -8.77 -1.68 25.88
CA ALA A 429 -7.88 -2.54 26.66
C ALA A 429 -8.58 -3.53 27.61
N LEU A 430 -9.92 -3.49 27.74
CA LEU A 430 -10.67 -4.24 28.76
C LEU A 430 -10.55 -5.77 28.65
N ASN A 431 -10.24 -6.29 27.46
CA ASN A 431 -10.04 -7.73 27.22
C ASN A 431 -8.58 -8.19 27.36
N ASP A 432 -7.62 -7.28 27.51
CA ASP A 432 -6.18 -7.55 27.50
C ASP A 432 -5.55 -7.05 28.81
N GLU A 433 -5.29 -7.97 29.75
CA GLU A 433 -4.69 -7.61 31.05
C GLU A 433 -3.28 -6.99 30.90
N VAL A 434 -2.53 -7.35 29.86
CA VAL A 434 -1.17 -6.83 29.61
C VAL A 434 -1.27 -5.37 29.18
N MET A 435 -2.11 -5.06 28.20
CA MET A 435 -2.39 -3.70 27.73
C MET A 435 -3.01 -2.84 28.83
N LEU A 436 -3.98 -3.39 29.58
CA LEU A 436 -4.63 -2.71 30.69
C LEU A 436 -3.63 -2.32 31.78
N ARG A 437 -2.79 -3.27 32.23
CA ARG A 437 -1.73 -2.98 33.22
C ARG A 437 -0.67 -2.03 32.67
N LEU A 438 -0.33 -2.08 31.38
CA LEU A 438 0.60 -1.15 30.74
C LEU A 438 0.09 0.32 30.84
N LEU A 439 -1.17 0.57 30.51
CA LEU A 439 -1.80 1.89 30.67
C LEU A 439 -1.84 2.35 32.13
N LEU A 440 -2.26 1.46 33.04
CA LEU A 440 -2.34 1.73 34.49
C LEU A 440 -0.96 2.06 35.09
N ASN A 441 0.07 1.30 34.72
CA ASN A 441 1.46 1.52 35.14
C ASN A 441 1.98 2.90 34.73
N HIS A 442 1.58 3.40 33.55
CA HIS A 442 2.02 4.71 33.04
C HIS A 442 1.21 5.92 33.51
N GLY A 443 0.08 5.72 34.22
CA GLY A 443 -0.64 6.78 34.93
C GLY A 443 -2.08 7.03 34.49
N TYR A 444 -2.78 5.99 34.03
CA TYR A 444 -4.22 6.07 33.80
C TYR A 444 -4.99 6.45 35.08
N SER A 445 -5.94 7.38 34.97
CA SER A 445 -6.77 7.90 36.06
C SER A 445 -7.96 6.98 36.35
N VAL A 446 -7.69 5.88 37.06
CA VAL A 446 -8.69 4.86 37.44
C VAL A 446 -9.86 5.46 38.23
N ASP A 447 -9.61 6.51 39.02
CA ASP A 447 -10.62 7.18 39.83
C ASP A 447 -11.84 7.64 39.01
N LEU A 448 -11.61 8.06 37.75
CA LEU A 448 -12.67 8.49 36.82
C LEU A 448 -13.58 7.33 36.37
N CYS A 449 -13.11 6.08 36.45
CA CYS A 449 -13.92 4.89 36.20
C CYS A 449 -14.89 4.55 37.36
N PHE A 450 -14.80 5.24 38.50
CA PHE A 450 -15.72 5.05 39.62
C PHE A 450 -16.52 6.30 40.00
N ASP A 451 -16.25 7.43 39.34
CA ASP A 451 -17.10 8.61 39.42
C ASP A 451 -18.39 8.36 38.62
N CYS A 452 -19.53 8.35 39.30
CA CYS A 452 -20.84 8.10 38.68
C CYS A 452 -22.01 8.58 39.55
N MET A 453 -23.12 8.92 38.88
CA MET A 453 -24.32 9.45 39.53
C MET A 453 -25.21 8.40 40.22
N HIS A 454 -24.82 7.12 40.21
CA HIS A 454 -25.61 6.00 40.77
C HIS A 454 -25.65 5.93 42.31
N GLY A 455 -24.91 6.81 42.98
CA GLY A 455 -24.81 6.88 44.43
C GLY A 455 -23.93 5.77 45.03
N ASP A 456 -23.21 6.13 46.08
CA ASP A 456 -22.57 5.15 46.96
C ASP A 456 -23.64 4.33 47.72
N ILE A 457 -23.24 3.19 48.30
CA ILE A 457 -24.07 2.24 49.05
C ILE A 457 -24.81 2.94 50.22
N PHE A 458 -24.33 4.10 50.68
CA PHE A 458 -24.91 4.93 51.74
C PHE A 458 -25.87 6.02 51.26
N GLY A 459 -26.17 6.12 49.96
CA GLY A 459 -27.13 7.09 49.40
C GLY A 459 -26.60 8.52 49.23
N ASN A 460 -25.28 8.73 49.38
CA ASN A 460 -24.66 10.01 49.04
C ASN A 460 -24.55 10.14 47.51
N SER A 461 -25.22 11.15 46.97
CA SER A 461 -24.89 11.69 45.66
C SER A 461 -23.62 12.53 45.79
N PHE A 462 -22.55 12.14 45.08
CA PHE A 462 -21.49 13.08 44.77
C PHE A 462 -22.05 14.03 43.71
N LEU A 463 -22.55 15.18 44.16
CA LEU A 463 -22.56 16.37 43.31
C LEU A 463 -21.15 16.53 42.78
N TRP A 464 -20.98 16.57 41.45
CA TRP A 464 -19.72 16.92 40.84
C TRP A 464 -19.18 18.16 41.55
N PRO A 465 -17.96 18.11 42.11
CA PRO A 465 -17.28 19.33 42.44
C PRO A 465 -17.23 20.14 41.15
N THR A 466 -17.76 21.36 41.16
CA THR A 466 -17.27 22.39 40.26
C THR A 466 -15.84 22.68 40.65
N THR A 467 -14.94 21.75 40.30
CA THR A 467 -13.50 21.95 40.31
C THR A 467 -13.26 23.18 39.46
N GLU A 468 -12.60 24.18 40.04
CA GLU A 468 -12.27 25.43 39.37
C GLU A 468 -11.62 25.12 38.02
N GLU A 469 -11.95 25.90 36.98
CA GLU A 469 -11.82 25.58 35.56
C GLU A 469 -10.36 25.32 35.08
N GLU A 470 -9.76 24.19 35.48
CA GLU A 470 -8.76 23.52 34.65
C GLU A 470 -9.50 22.80 33.52
N ILE A 471 -9.77 23.55 32.45
CA ILE A 471 -10.26 23.01 31.18
C ILE A 471 -9.27 21.93 30.74
N LEU A 472 -9.67 20.66 30.87
CA LEU A 472 -8.87 19.52 30.43
C LEU A 472 -8.54 19.71 28.93
N PRO A 473 -7.27 19.58 28.49
CA PRO A 473 -6.91 19.82 27.10
C PRO A 473 -7.71 18.91 26.15
N GLY A 474 -8.61 19.50 25.37
CA GLY A 474 -9.52 18.80 24.44
C GLY A 474 -10.99 18.73 24.87
N TRP A 475 -11.35 19.14 26.10
CA TRP A 475 -12.75 19.12 26.54
C TRP A 475 -13.57 20.28 25.94
N THR A 476 -14.38 19.99 24.93
CA THR A 476 -15.46 20.88 24.46
C THR A 476 -16.81 20.35 24.91
N SER A 477 -17.66 21.21 25.47
CA SER A 477 -18.97 20.84 26.07
C SER A 477 -20.06 20.53 25.04
N CYS A 478 -19.70 19.91 23.92
CA CYS A 478 -20.54 19.74 22.76
C CYS A 478 -20.87 18.25 22.58
N VAL A 479 -22.14 17.89 22.88
CA VAL A 479 -22.86 16.75 22.32
C VAL A 479 -22.55 15.35 22.92
N ILE A 480 -23.53 14.88 23.72
CA ILE A 480 -23.95 13.49 24.02
C ILE A 480 -23.44 12.80 25.30
N GLU A 481 -24.35 11.97 25.81
CA GLU A 481 -24.37 11.07 26.98
C GLU A 481 -23.04 10.82 27.70
N ASP A 482 -22.94 11.37 28.90
CA ASP A 482 -21.90 11.05 29.87
C ASP A 482 -22.13 9.63 30.43
N ASN A 483 -21.62 8.60 29.75
CA ASN A 483 -21.74 7.22 30.22
C ASN A 483 -20.66 6.93 31.28
N PRO A 484 -21.04 6.67 32.55
CA PRO A 484 -20.08 6.22 33.55
C PRO A 484 -19.64 4.79 33.24
N PHE A 485 -18.41 4.43 33.63
CA PHE A 485 -17.84 3.11 33.41
C PHE A 485 -18.74 1.97 33.95
N CYS A 486 -19.48 2.19 35.04
CA CYS A 486 -20.41 1.20 35.57
C CYS A 486 -21.58 0.88 34.64
N ASP A 487 -21.95 1.77 33.72
CA ASP A 487 -22.99 1.50 32.72
C ASP A 487 -22.42 0.75 31.53
N PHE A 488 -21.27 1.21 31.05
CA PHE A 488 -20.49 0.58 29.99
C PHE A 488 -20.14 -0.89 30.30
N ILE A 489 -19.49 -1.16 31.44
CA ILE A 489 -18.97 -2.50 31.75
C ILE A 489 -20.06 -3.50 32.17
N THR A 490 -21.23 -3.02 32.60
CA THR A 490 -22.35 -3.89 33.00
C THR A 490 -23.27 -4.28 31.85
N LEU A 491 -22.98 -3.84 30.62
CA LEU A 491 -23.64 -4.32 29.41
C LEU A 491 -23.58 -5.87 29.32
N PRO A 492 -24.64 -6.55 28.84
CA PRO A 492 -24.76 -8.01 28.95
C PRO A 492 -23.60 -8.80 28.35
N TRP A 493 -22.96 -8.27 27.31
CA TRP A 493 -21.84 -8.86 26.60
C TRP A 493 -20.49 -8.62 27.28
N MET A 494 -20.34 -7.55 28.07
CA MET A 494 -19.12 -7.23 28.83
C MET A 494 -19.16 -7.69 30.29
N LYS A 495 -20.33 -8.11 30.79
CA LYS A 495 -20.57 -8.51 32.20
C LYS A 495 -19.53 -9.51 32.77
N HIS A 496 -18.94 -10.36 31.94
CA HIS A 496 -17.95 -11.36 32.35
C HIS A 496 -16.56 -10.78 32.68
N LEU A 497 -16.27 -9.55 32.25
CA LEU A 497 -14.99 -8.86 32.46
C LEU A 497 -14.96 -8.04 33.77
N VAL A 498 -16.13 -7.78 34.34
CA VAL A 498 -16.31 -6.87 35.49
C VAL A 498 -15.49 -7.31 36.70
N GLY A 499 -15.49 -8.61 37.01
CA GLY A 499 -14.69 -9.18 38.11
C GLY A 499 -13.19 -8.98 37.88
N PRO A 500 -12.61 -9.52 36.79
CA PRO A 500 -11.19 -9.33 36.45
C PRO A 500 -10.74 -7.87 36.41
N ILE A 501 -11.47 -6.98 35.74
CA ILE A 501 -11.06 -5.58 35.58
C ILE A 501 -11.11 -4.82 36.91
N VAL A 502 -12.20 -4.94 37.69
CA VAL A 502 -12.27 -4.29 39.01
C VAL A 502 -11.20 -4.85 39.94
N ARG A 503 -10.90 -6.14 39.86
CA ARG A 503 -9.79 -6.74 40.60
C ARG A 503 -8.44 -6.12 40.23
N ILE A 504 -8.19 -5.84 38.95
CA ILE A 504 -6.98 -5.12 38.49
C ILE A 504 -7.00 -3.67 38.98
N PHE A 505 -8.12 -2.95 38.86
CA PHE A 505 -8.24 -1.54 39.29
C PHE A 505 -7.93 -1.33 40.78
N ILE A 506 -8.33 -2.27 41.63
CA ILE A 506 -8.00 -2.26 43.07
C ILE A 506 -6.48 -2.24 43.32
N ASP A 507 -5.65 -2.81 42.44
CA ASP A 507 -4.18 -2.75 42.56
C ASP A 507 -3.62 -1.32 42.39
N TYR A 508 -4.40 -0.37 41.85
CA TYR A 508 -3.99 1.00 41.56
C TYR A 508 -4.70 2.06 42.41
N MET A 509 -5.64 1.66 43.28
CA MET A 509 -6.44 2.56 44.13
C MET A 509 -6.19 2.31 45.63
N ASP A 510 -6.40 3.34 46.46
CA ASP A 510 -6.37 3.25 47.92
C ASP A 510 -7.75 2.91 48.50
N TYR A 511 -8.82 3.41 47.87
CA TYR A 511 -10.22 3.09 48.14
C TYR A 511 -11.00 3.01 46.82
N VAL A 512 -12.00 2.12 46.72
CA VAL A 512 -12.84 1.96 45.52
C VAL A 512 -14.31 2.20 45.87
N PRO A 513 -14.94 3.29 45.40
CA PRO A 513 -16.35 3.55 45.61
C PRO A 513 -17.19 2.67 44.66
N LEU A 514 -17.64 1.51 45.15
CA LEU A 514 -18.51 0.61 44.39
C LEU A 514 -19.96 1.10 44.41
N CYS A 515 -20.43 1.66 43.30
CA CYS A 515 -21.84 2.00 43.14
C CYS A 515 -22.75 0.76 43.20
N THR A 516 -24.02 0.97 43.55
CA THR A 516 -25.02 -0.09 43.74
C THR A 516 -25.16 -1.03 42.52
N LYS A 517 -25.14 -0.47 41.31
CA LYS A 517 -25.23 -1.20 40.04
C LYS A 517 -24.03 -2.12 39.80
N LEU A 518 -22.81 -1.59 40.01
CA LEU A 518 -21.58 -2.34 39.81
C LEU A 518 -21.43 -3.46 40.85
N LYS A 519 -21.80 -3.17 42.12
CA LYS A 519 -21.80 -4.15 43.21
C LYS A 519 -22.69 -5.37 42.90
N PHE A 520 -23.94 -5.15 42.47
CA PHE A 520 -24.85 -6.25 42.13
C PHE A 520 -24.31 -7.17 41.03
N VAL A 521 -23.57 -6.62 40.07
CA VAL A 521 -22.90 -7.41 39.03
C VAL A 521 -21.66 -8.12 39.56
N LEU A 522 -20.86 -7.45 40.38
CA LEU A 522 -19.65 -7.99 41.00
C LEU A 522 -19.95 -9.20 41.90
N GLU A 523 -21.01 -9.15 42.71
CA GLU A 523 -21.45 -10.26 43.57
C GLU A 523 -21.71 -11.57 42.81
N THR A 524 -21.88 -11.53 41.49
CA THR A 524 -22.05 -12.71 40.61
C THR A 524 -20.75 -13.23 39.97
N GLN A 525 -19.61 -12.58 40.20
CA GLN A 525 -18.31 -12.90 39.60
C GLN A 525 -17.47 -13.82 40.50
N LYS A 526 -16.46 -14.50 39.91
CA LYS A 526 -15.58 -15.44 40.64
C LYS A 526 -14.61 -14.71 41.57
N GLU A 527 -14.24 -13.50 41.20
CA GLU A 527 -13.26 -12.63 41.86
C GLU A 527 -13.85 -11.93 43.09
N TRP A 528 -15.18 -11.97 43.27
CA TRP A 528 -15.87 -11.26 44.35
C TRP A 528 -15.36 -11.56 45.76
N PRO A 529 -15.09 -12.82 46.19
CA PRO A 529 -14.61 -13.08 47.54
C PRO A 529 -13.25 -12.44 47.82
N GLU A 530 -12.36 -12.36 46.82
CA GLU A 530 -11.06 -11.69 46.94
C GLU A 530 -11.23 -10.17 46.96
N ILE A 531 -12.06 -9.62 46.07
CA ILE A 531 -12.40 -8.19 46.02
C ILE A 531 -12.99 -7.73 47.37
N GLN A 532 -13.99 -8.46 47.88
CA GLN A 532 -14.62 -8.18 49.17
C GLN A 532 -13.60 -8.22 50.32
N GLN A 533 -12.75 -9.27 50.37
CA GLN A 533 -11.69 -9.36 51.38
C GLN A 533 -10.70 -8.19 51.31
N ILE A 534 -10.36 -7.70 50.12
CA ILE A 534 -9.47 -6.54 49.96
C ILE A 534 -10.14 -5.23 50.41
N LEU A 535 -11.44 -5.05 50.14
CA LEU A 535 -12.17 -3.82 50.47
C LEU A 535 -12.55 -3.74 51.96
N GLU A 536 -12.78 -4.87 52.63
CA GLU A 536 -13.07 -4.92 54.07
C GLU A 536 -11.83 -4.70 54.96
N ASN A 537 -10.62 -4.84 54.41
CA ASN A 537 -9.37 -4.72 55.17
C ASN A 537 -8.58 -3.44 54.82
N PRO A 538 -7.91 -2.81 55.80
CA PRO A 538 -7.06 -1.65 55.52
C PRO A 538 -5.91 -2.02 54.58
N ARG A 539 -5.73 -1.26 53.50
CA ARG A 539 -4.67 -1.51 52.51
C ARG A 539 -3.27 -1.41 53.15
N PRO A 540 -2.28 -2.24 52.74
CA PRO A 540 -0.95 -2.21 53.32
C PRO A 540 -0.28 -0.84 53.20
N LEU A 541 0.44 -0.39 54.24
CA LEU A 541 1.14 0.90 54.23
C LEU A 541 2.09 1.06 53.02
N LYS A 542 2.77 -0.03 52.62
CA LYS A 542 3.61 -0.07 51.41
C LYS A 542 2.83 0.35 50.14
N HIS A 543 1.58 -0.10 49.99
CA HIS A 543 0.72 0.24 48.87
C HIS A 543 0.27 1.70 48.91
N LEU A 544 -0.20 2.17 50.07
CA LEU A 544 -0.61 3.56 50.26
C LEU A 544 0.55 4.55 50.01
N CYS A 545 1.77 4.20 50.44
CA CYS A 545 2.98 4.96 50.13
C CYS A 545 3.27 5.00 48.61
N ARG A 546 3.14 3.87 47.89
CA ARG A 546 3.32 3.82 46.43
C ARG A 546 2.39 4.79 45.72
N LEU A 547 1.10 4.73 46.02
CA LEU A 547 0.09 5.59 45.39
C LEU A 547 0.32 7.07 45.68
N LYS A 548 0.64 7.41 46.94
CA LYS A 548 0.93 8.79 47.32
C LYS A 548 2.17 9.34 46.60
N ILE A 549 3.24 8.53 46.48
CA ILE A 549 4.43 8.87 45.70
C ILE A 549 4.08 9.08 44.22
N ARG A 550 3.31 8.15 43.61
CA ARG A 550 2.85 8.27 42.22
C ARG A 550 2.03 9.53 41.99
N LYS A 551 1.15 9.93 42.92
CA LYS A 551 0.35 11.17 42.81
C LYS A 551 1.25 12.42 42.74
N TYR A 552 2.26 12.52 43.60
CA TYR A 552 3.23 13.62 43.53
C TYR A 552 4.09 13.58 42.25
N ILE A 553 4.54 12.40 41.82
CA ILE A 553 5.31 12.27 40.57
C ILE A 553 4.45 12.62 39.34
N GLY A 554 3.17 12.24 39.31
CA GLY A 554 2.25 12.55 38.22
C GLY A 554 2.04 14.05 38.03
N LEU A 555 1.94 14.81 39.13
CA LEU A 555 1.90 16.28 39.10
C LEU A 555 3.20 16.86 38.51
N VAL A 556 4.36 16.40 38.98
CA VAL A 556 5.67 16.85 38.45
C VAL A 556 5.88 16.45 36.99
N ARG A 557 5.33 15.32 36.52
CA ARG A 557 5.34 14.92 35.10
C ARG A 557 4.52 15.88 34.24
N ARG A 558 3.33 16.30 34.70
CA ARG A 558 2.47 17.28 34.00
C ARG A 558 3.14 18.65 33.90
N GLU A 559 3.86 19.10 34.93
CA GLU A 559 4.52 20.41 34.94
C GLU A 559 5.80 20.51 34.09
N LYS A 560 6.48 19.39 33.81
CA LYS A 560 7.86 19.39 33.25
C LYS A 560 8.13 18.43 32.10
N THR A 561 7.13 17.68 31.63
CA THR A 561 7.24 16.72 30.52
C THR A 561 8.38 15.70 30.71
N LEU A 562 8.67 15.33 31.96
CA LEU A 562 9.76 14.41 32.29
C LEU A 562 9.32 12.95 32.15
N SER A 563 10.06 12.17 31.37
CA SER A 563 9.92 10.70 31.36
C SER A 563 10.40 10.11 32.70
N MET A 564 9.82 8.99 33.12
CA MET A 564 10.20 8.28 34.37
C MET A 564 11.68 7.86 34.39
N LYS A 565 12.30 7.66 33.22
CA LYS A 565 13.74 7.38 33.08
C LYS A 565 14.64 8.55 33.54
N ASN A 566 14.12 9.78 33.58
CA ASN A 566 14.88 10.99 33.88
C ASN A 566 14.79 11.40 35.36
N LEU A 567 14.04 10.67 36.19
CA LEU A 567 14.02 10.89 37.64
C LEU A 567 15.27 10.24 38.28
N PRO A 568 16.03 10.94 39.13
CA PRO A 568 17.23 10.41 39.79
C PRO A 568 16.87 9.49 40.96
N LEU A 569 16.14 8.42 40.67
CA LEU A 569 15.66 7.43 41.64
C LEU A 569 16.47 6.12 41.51
N PRO A 570 16.86 5.48 42.62
CA PRO A 570 17.44 4.14 42.61
C PRO A 570 16.55 3.13 41.84
N PRO A 571 17.12 2.19 41.06
CA PRO A 571 16.34 1.28 40.20
C PRO A 571 15.19 0.58 40.94
N ILE A 572 15.46 0.05 42.13
CA ILE A 572 14.46 -0.65 42.97
C ILE A 572 13.26 0.24 43.31
N LEU A 573 13.46 1.55 43.53
CA LEU A 573 12.36 2.49 43.78
C LEU A 573 11.61 2.81 42.48
N THR A 574 12.30 2.93 41.36
CA THR A 574 11.67 3.12 40.04
C THR A 574 10.80 1.92 39.67
N GLU A 575 11.30 0.69 39.82
CA GLU A 575 10.54 -0.55 39.62
C GLU A 575 9.34 -0.66 40.56
N PHE A 576 9.53 -0.31 41.84
CA PHE A 576 8.46 -0.26 42.83
C PHE A 576 7.38 0.77 42.49
N ILE A 577 7.73 1.93 41.93
CA ILE A 577 6.77 2.98 41.55
C ILE A 577 6.05 2.64 40.24
N LEU A 578 6.72 1.97 39.30
CA LEU A 578 6.17 1.53 38.02
C LEU A 578 5.34 0.24 38.10
N PHE A 579 5.18 -0.36 39.29
CA PHE A 579 4.53 -1.66 39.48
C PHE A 579 5.15 -2.74 38.59
N LYS A 580 6.48 -2.86 38.55
CA LYS A 580 7.16 -3.88 37.72
C LYS A 580 6.78 -5.32 38.10
N GLU A 581 6.22 -5.57 39.29
CA GLU A 581 5.61 -6.86 39.61
C GLU A 581 4.33 -7.20 38.81
N TYR A 582 3.73 -6.20 38.15
CA TYR A 582 2.55 -6.28 37.29
C TYR A 582 2.87 -5.95 35.81
N ASP A 583 4.14 -5.75 35.47
CA ASP A 583 4.60 -5.73 34.09
C ASP A 583 4.66 -7.18 33.57
N LEU A 584 3.60 -7.56 32.85
CA LEU A 584 3.46 -8.91 32.27
C LEU A 584 4.20 -9.02 30.92
N TYR A 585 4.22 -7.93 30.14
CA TYR A 585 4.89 -7.89 28.83
C TYR A 585 6.39 -8.18 28.94
N GLY A 586 7.06 -7.58 29.94
CA GLY A 586 8.46 -7.87 30.25
C GLY A 586 8.75 -9.28 30.76
N ARG A 587 7.72 -10.12 31.00
CA ARG A 587 7.88 -11.55 31.34
C ARG A 587 7.71 -12.45 30.13
N GLU A 588 6.85 -12.08 29.19
CA GLU A 588 6.61 -12.82 27.94
C GLU A 588 7.86 -12.79 27.05
N LEU A 589 8.52 -11.62 26.93
CA LEU A 589 9.82 -11.45 26.25
C LEU A 589 11.01 -12.23 26.86
N HIS A 590 10.81 -12.92 27.99
CA HIS A 590 11.83 -13.75 28.63
C HIS A 590 11.47 -15.25 28.63
N LEU A 591 10.47 -15.65 27.83
CA LEU A 591 9.99 -17.03 27.69
C LEU A 591 10.14 -17.61 26.26
N GLU A 592 10.79 -16.89 25.35
CA GLU A 592 11.24 -17.38 24.02
C GLU A 592 12.73 -17.77 24.00
#